data_AF-A0A222WMN7-F1
#
_entry.id   AF-A0A222WMN7-F1
#
_cell.length_a   1.000
_cell.length_b   1.000
_cell.length_c   1.000
_cell.angle_alpha   90.00
_cell.angle_beta   90.00
_cell.angle_gamma   90.00
#
_symmetry.space_group_name_H-M   'P 1'
#
loop_
_entity.id
_entity.type
_entity.pdbx_description
1 polymer ?
#
loop_
_entity_poly.entity_id
_entity_poly.type
_entity_poly.pdbx_seq_one_letter_code
_entity_poly.pdbx_strand_id
1 'polypeptide(L)' 'MTVASDVKTCVASLKSAQASLETFALSTQNQEAKTLFTNAAQQTQQILQQVESRVQQLENEEPQYKGF' A
#
# COMPACT_ATOMS: atom_id res chain seq x y z
N MET A 1 20.08 2.58 4.60
CA MET A 1 18.63 2.64 4.86
C MET A 1 18.34 3.98 5.51
N THR A 2 17.57 4.83 4.85
CA THR A 2 17.03 6.07 5.44
C THR A 2 15.56 5.82 5.79
N VAL A 3 14.99 6.71 6.60
CA VAL A 3 13.55 6.66 6.91
C VAL A 3 12.72 6.70 5.61
N ALA A 4 13.10 7.52 4.63
CA ALA A 4 12.40 7.56 3.33
C ALA A 4 12.45 6.21 2.59
N SER A 5 13.62 5.56 2.56
CA SER A 5 13.80 4.24 1.94
C SER A 5 12.96 3.16 2.63
N ASP A 6 12.88 3.19 3.96
CA ASP A 6 12.11 2.22 4.75
C ASP A 6 10.61 2.43 4.53
N VAL A 7 10.14 3.69 4.49
CA VAL A 7 8.74 4.00 4.21
C VAL A 7 8.35 3.65 2.77
N LYS A 8 9.22 3.89 1.77
CA LYS A 8 9.00 3.44 0.37
C LYS A 8 8.87 1.92 0.27
N THR A 9 9.70 1.18 1.01
CA THR A 9 9.63 -0.29 1.08
C THR A 9 8.31 -0.76 1.72
N CYS A 10 7.83 -0.04 2.74
CA CYS A 10 6.52 -0.29 3.33
C CYS A 10 5.39 -0.07 2.31
N VAL A 11 5.42 1.02 1.54
CA VAL A 11 4.45 1.28 0.45
C VAL A 11 4.44 0.13 -0.56
N ALA A 12 5.61 -0.37 -0.98
CA ALA A 12 5.68 -1.50 -1.91
C ALA A 12 5.07 -2.79 -1.34
N SER A 13 5.31 -3.05 -0.04
CA SER A 13 4.70 -4.18 0.67
C SER A 13 3.17 -4.06 0.77
N LEU A 14 2.66 -2.86 1.05
CA LEU A 14 1.22 -2.58 1.08
C LEU A 14 0.56 -2.76 -0.28
N LYS A 15 1.19 -2.32 -1.38
CA LYS A 15 0.70 -2.57 -2.75
C LYS A 15 0.60 -4.07 -3.04
N SER A 16 1.63 -4.82 -2.65
CA SER A 16 1.66 -6.29 -2.82
C SER A 16 0.56 -6.98 -2.01
N ALA A 17 0.32 -6.53 -0.78
CA ALA A 17 -0.76 -7.03 0.07
C ALA A 17 -2.14 -6.70 -0.51
N GLN A 18 -2.37 -5.47 -0.97
CA GLN A 18 -3.61 -5.07 -1.64
C GLN A 18 -3.90 -5.95 -2.86
N ALA A 19 -2.92 -6.12 -3.75
CA ALA A 19 -3.07 -6.96 -4.94
C ALA A 19 -3.36 -8.44 -4.59
N SER A 20 -2.77 -8.93 -3.50
CA SER A 20 -3.05 -10.29 -3.00
C SER A 20 -4.50 -10.41 -2.53
N LEU A 21 -5.01 -9.42 -1.78
CA LEU A 21 -6.41 -9.38 -1.33
C LEU A 21 -7.39 -9.32 -2.52
N GLU A 22 -7.10 -8.49 -3.53
CA GLU A 22 -7.89 -8.44 -4.77
C GLU A 22 -7.89 -9.80 -5.48
N THR A 23 -6.73 -10.46 -5.57
CA THR A 23 -6.60 -11.81 -6.16
C THR A 23 -7.41 -12.84 -5.38
N PHE A 24 -7.40 -12.79 -4.05
CA PHE A 24 -8.20 -13.69 -3.20
C PHE A 24 -9.71 -13.46 -3.40
N ALA A 25 -10.14 -12.20 -3.50
CA ALA A 25 -11.53 -11.85 -3.79
C ALA A 25 -11.99 -12.38 -5.16
N LEU A 26 -11.11 -12.37 -6.16
CA LEU A 26 -11.38 -12.90 -7.50
C LEU A 26 -11.41 -14.44 -7.53
N SER A 27 -10.57 -15.07 -6.72
CA SER A 27 -10.37 -16.53 -6.73
C SER A 27 -11.37 -17.30 -5.85
N THR A 28 -11.97 -16.65 -4.86
CA THR A 28 -12.92 -17.29 -3.94
C THR A 28 -14.33 -17.39 -4.51
N GLN A 29 -14.99 -18.53 -4.27
CA GLN A 29 -16.42 -18.73 -4.56
C GLN A 29 -17.31 -18.41 -3.36
N ASN A 30 -16.74 -18.26 -2.17
CA ASN A 30 -17.50 -17.90 -0.97
C ASN A 30 -17.80 -16.39 -1.00
N GLN A 31 -19.09 -16.03 -1.01
CA GLN A 31 -19.54 -14.64 -1.15
C GLN A 31 -19.17 -13.75 0.06
N GLU A 32 -19.16 -14.30 1.27
CA GLU A 32 -18.72 -13.59 2.47
C GLU A 32 -17.22 -13.31 2.41
N ALA A 33 -16.42 -14.32 2.05
CA ALA A 33 -14.98 -14.17 1.86
C ALA A 33 -14.65 -13.17 0.75
N LYS A 34 -15.42 -13.17 -0.34
CA LYS A 34 -15.28 -12.20 -1.43
C LYS A 34 -15.45 -10.77 -0.91
N THR A 35 -16.53 -10.54 -0.15
CA THR A 35 -16.82 -9.24 0.46
C THR A 35 -15.73 -8.83 1.45
N LEU A 36 -15.27 -9.76 2.29
CA LEU A 36 -14.18 -9.54 3.23
C LEU A 36 -12.90 -9.07 2.52
N PHE A 37 -12.44 -9.81 1.50
CA PHE A 37 -11.22 -9.48 0.79
C PHE A 37 -11.33 -8.19 -0.01
N THR A 38 -12.48 -7.91 -0.64
CA THR A 38 -12.72 -6.63 -1.32
C THR A 38 -12.66 -5.45 -0.34
N ASN A 39 -13.30 -5.57 0.83
CA ASN A 39 -13.27 -4.52 1.84
C ASN A 39 -11.85 -4.32 2.41
N ALA A 40 -11.13 -5.40 2.65
CA ALA A 40 -9.75 -5.35 3.13
C ALA A 40 -8.82 -4.69 2.09
N ALA A 41 -9.00 -4.98 0.79
CA ALA A 41 -8.25 -4.34 -0.28
C ALA A 41 -8.52 -2.82 -0.32
N GLN A 42 -9.78 -2.39 -0.21
CA GLN A 42 -10.15 -0.97 -0.15
C GLN A 42 -9.56 -0.25 1.08
N GLN A 43 -9.61 -0.87 2.26
CA GLN A 43 -8.99 -0.30 3.46
C GLN A 43 -7.46 -0.20 3.30
N THR A 44 -6.84 -1.21 2.71
CA THR A 44 -5.39 -1.20 2.41
C THR A 44 -5.06 -0.07 1.42
N GLN A 45 -5.90 0.18 0.41
CA GLN A 45 -5.73 1.30 -0.51
C GLN A 45 -5.82 2.66 0.19
N GLN A 46 -6.72 2.83 1.15
CA GLN A 46 -6.81 4.06 1.94
C GLN A 46 -5.55 4.28 2.80
N ILE A 47 -5.05 3.22 3.44
CA ILE A 47 -3.80 3.26 4.20
C ILE A 47 -2.63 3.60 3.27
N LEU A 48 -2.56 2.97 2.09
CA LEU A 48 -1.54 3.22 1.09
C LEU A 48 -1.46 4.72 0.74
N GLN A 49 -2.59 5.36 0.45
CA GLN A 49 -2.64 6.79 0.11
C GLN A 49 -2.10 7.67 1.24
N GLN A 50 -2.40 7.33 2.50
CA GLN A 50 -1.87 8.06 3.66
C GLN A 50 -0.36 7.93 3.77
N VAL A 51 0.18 6.72 3.57
CA VAL A 51 1.62 6.47 3.66
C VAL A 51 2.37 7.10 2.48
N GLU A 52 1.80 7.05 1.26
CA GLU A 52 2.36 7.73 0.08
C GLU A 52 2.45 9.25 0.27
N SER A 53 1.46 9.87 0.91
CA SER A 53 1.53 11.29 1.29
C SER A 53 2.72 11.57 2.23
N ARG A 54 3.01 10.67 3.19
CA ARG A 54 4.19 10.81 4.05
C ARG A 54 5.51 10.64 3.27
N VAL A 55 5.56 9.75 2.28
CA VAL A 55 6.73 9.63 1.39
C VAL A 55 7.02 10.95 0.69
N GLN A 56 6.00 11.61 0.14
CA GLN A 56 6.16 12.90 -0.53
C GLN A 56 6.68 14.00 0.41
N GLN A 57 6.24 14.01 1.67
CA GLN A 57 6.78 14.94 2.68
C GLN A 57 8.26 14.66 2.95
N LEU A 58 8.63 13.38 3.13
CA LEU A 58 10.01 12.96 3.35
C LEU A 58 10.93 13.32 2.17
N GLU A 59 10.47 13.21 0.93
CA GLU A 59 11.22 13.61 -0.27
C GLU A 59 11.49 15.12 -0.34
N ASN A 60 10.63 15.93 0.27
CA ASN A 60 10.86 17.37 0.40
C ASN A 60 11.79 17.71 1.57
N GLU A 61 11.74 16.94 2.65
CA GLU A 61 12.65 17.04 3.80
C GLU A 61 14.08 16.57 3.45
N GLU A 62 14.21 15.62 2.50
CA GLU A 62 15.49 15.08 2.03
C GLU A 62 15.72 15.39 0.53
N PRO A 63 16.20 16.61 0.16
CA PRO A 63 16.35 17.04 -1.24
C PRO A 63 17.19 16.11 -2.11
N GLN A 64 18.12 15.37 -1.48
CA GLN A 64 18.98 14.37 -2.12
C GLN A 64 18.22 13.15 -2.69
N TYR A 65 16.92 13.00 -2.37
CA TYR A 65 16.07 11.88 -2.81
C TYR A 65 14.87 12.29 -3.67
N LYS A 66 14.80 13.56 -4.13
CA LYS A 66 13.78 13.97 -5.09
C LYS A 66 13.90 13.14 -6.38
N GLY A 67 12.88 12.35 -6.70
CA GLY A 67 12.73 11.67 -7.99
C GLY A 67 13.34 10.26 -8.11
N PHE A 68 13.65 9.59 -6.99
CA PHE A 68 14.00 8.15 -6.97
C PHE A 68 12.78 7.24 -6.78
#